data_AF-A0A2E2CB34-F1
#
_entry.id   AF-A0A2E2CB34-F1
#
_cell.length_a   1.000
_cell.length_b   1.000
_cell.length_c   1.000
_cell.angle_alpha   90.00
_cell.angle_beta   90.00
_cell.angle_gamma   90.00
#
_symmetry.space_group_name_H-M   'P 1'
#
loop_
_entity.id
_entity.type
_entity.pdbx_description
1 polymer ?
#
loop_
_entity_poly.entity_id
_entity_poly.type
_entity_poly.pdbx_seq_one_letter_code
_entity_poly.pdbx_strand_id
1 'polypeptide(L)'
;MELSAWVIIVILSGVAIVIGGVLFFRLHAFLALLAGALCVGVLTPVQQIEETALRKNSFKILEVSEDNRSLILQVEKTGSLQPGMMLMIMGTEQPRFPLIPIAQTEVQRVTARFSQDNKRIIIAELSVRDDSASRPIRLDDFAITPTHYNSAIAEGRQSVGERVAAGFGSTCAKIGILIALAAIIGMCLLESGAAERIVRSAIQFVGEKLAPVAFMASGFLLAIPVFFDTVFYLLIPLGKAMRIRTGKNYLLYVLAIVTGGTMAHSLVPPTPGPLFVAEQLNVDIATMMMGGLIVGSITALCGLGYATLINKHFELPFRDSADVTQEDLQKLANTKMEDLPPLWLSLLPILLPVILIAGSTLLKFKTISSQLSEQSQNLITTLGNKNIALGIATVIALWTLIRQKKSSLAALSESIQTALYTGGVIILITAAGGAFGSVLQQTGVSFLIESLPQVSPLMLVTLAFLITTAIRTAQGSSTVAMITTVGILGGIAESTTLGFHPVYLALAIGCGSKPISWMNDSGFWVIGKMSGMTEGETLKFISPMTALMGIVGLIVVLLGVQFFPMA
;
A
#
# COMPACT_ATOMS: atom_id res chain seq x y z
N MET A 1 4.50 35.30 -1.41
CA MET A 1 3.64 34.18 -0.96
C MET A 1 4.24 33.60 0.29
N GLU A 2 3.44 33.19 1.27
CA GLU A 2 3.95 32.38 2.38
C GLU A 2 4.53 31.07 1.82
N LEU A 3 5.65 30.58 2.38
CA LEU A 3 6.30 29.32 1.96
C LEU A 3 5.32 28.14 2.01
N SER A 4 4.38 28.19 2.96
CA SER A 4 3.24 27.29 3.09
C SER A 4 2.33 27.29 1.86
N ALA A 5 1.94 28.47 1.38
CA ALA A 5 1.13 28.62 0.19
C ALA A 5 1.87 28.13 -1.06
N TRP A 6 3.19 28.33 -1.15
CA TRP A 6 3.99 27.84 -2.27
C TRP A 6 3.98 26.32 -2.36
N VAL A 7 4.29 25.62 -1.26
CA VAL A 7 4.31 24.15 -1.25
C VAL A 7 2.93 23.58 -1.59
N ILE A 8 1.86 24.14 -1.05
CA ILE A 8 0.49 23.73 -1.40
C ILE A 8 0.25 23.87 -2.91
N ILE A 9 0.68 24.97 -3.53
CA ILE A 9 0.55 25.17 -4.97
C ILE A 9 1.38 24.14 -5.77
N VAL A 10 2.60 23.83 -5.34
CA VAL A 10 3.44 22.81 -5.98
C VAL A 10 2.77 21.43 -5.93
N ILE A 11 2.25 21.04 -4.77
CA ILE A 11 1.53 19.78 -4.59
C ILE A 11 0.28 19.74 -5.47
N LEU A 12 -0.55 20.78 -5.42
CA LEU A 12 -1.78 20.86 -6.19
C LEU A 12 -1.50 20.84 -7.70
N SER A 13 -0.41 21.46 -8.14
CA SER A 13 0.02 21.43 -9.55
C SER A 13 0.46 20.03 -9.98
N GLY A 14 1.25 19.33 -9.16
CA GLY A 14 1.61 17.93 -9.40
C GLY A 14 0.37 17.03 -9.50
N VAL A 15 -0.54 17.13 -8.52
CA VAL A 15 -1.79 16.37 -8.49
C VAL A 15 -2.70 16.70 -9.68
N ALA A 16 -2.82 17.98 -10.04
CA ALA A 16 -3.59 18.42 -11.19
C ALA A 16 -3.04 17.87 -12.51
N ILE A 17 -1.71 17.75 -12.65
CA ILE A 17 -1.08 17.12 -13.82
C ILE A 17 -1.35 15.62 -13.85
N VAL A 18 -1.28 14.93 -12.71
CA VAL A 18 -1.58 13.49 -12.66
C VAL A 18 -3.05 13.25 -13.04
N ILE A 19 -3.98 13.97 -12.40
CA ILE A 19 -5.41 13.84 -12.64
C ILE A 19 -5.76 14.26 -14.06
N GLY A 20 -5.31 15.44 -14.49
CA GLY A 20 -5.62 15.99 -15.81
C GLY A 20 -4.95 15.22 -16.94
N GLY A 21 -3.74 14.71 -16.72
CA GLY A 21 -3.04 13.81 -17.63
C GLY A 21 -3.85 12.55 -17.91
N VAL A 22 -4.36 11.89 -16.87
CA VAL A 22 -5.18 10.69 -17.05
C VAL A 22 -6.57 11.03 -17.62
N LEU A 23 -7.24 12.07 -17.11
CA LEU A 23 -8.62 12.36 -17.49
C LEU A 23 -8.77 13.05 -18.85
N PHE A 24 -8.09 14.19 -19.03
CA PHE A 24 -8.27 15.05 -20.19
C PHE A 24 -7.40 14.58 -21.36
N PHE A 25 -6.14 14.24 -21.08
CA PHE A 25 -5.19 13.82 -22.11
C PHE A 25 -5.16 12.31 -22.34
N ARG A 26 -5.91 11.52 -21.55
CA ARG A 26 -5.94 10.05 -21.63
C ARG A 26 -4.55 9.41 -21.59
N LEU A 27 -3.63 10.04 -20.87
CA LEU A 27 -2.29 9.51 -20.68
C LEU A 27 -2.34 8.23 -19.84
N HIS A 28 -1.48 7.29 -20.19
CA HIS A 28 -1.24 6.13 -19.34
C HIS A 28 -0.76 6.58 -17.95
N ALA A 29 -1.22 5.91 -16.88
CA ALA A 29 -0.95 6.32 -15.50
C ALA A 29 0.54 6.50 -15.20
N PHE A 30 1.40 5.66 -15.78
CA PHE A 30 2.86 5.79 -15.71
C PHE A 30 3.35 7.17 -16.19
N LEU A 31 2.91 7.62 -17.38
CA LEU A 31 3.34 8.91 -17.95
C LEU A 31 2.78 10.09 -17.14
N ALA A 32 1.53 9.98 -16.68
CA ALA A 32 0.92 11.02 -15.85
C ALA A 32 1.65 11.19 -14.51
N LEU A 33 1.99 10.09 -13.82
CA LEU A 33 2.77 10.11 -12.58
C LEU A 33 4.18 10.66 -12.80
N LEU A 34 4.84 10.25 -13.88
CA LEU A 34 6.17 10.75 -14.23
C LEU A 34 6.16 12.25 -14.55
N ALA A 35 5.17 12.71 -15.32
CA ALA A 35 4.98 14.13 -15.63
C ALA A 35 4.69 14.95 -14.37
N GLY A 36 3.84 14.42 -13.47
CA GLY A 36 3.60 15.03 -12.16
C GLY A 36 4.88 15.13 -11.33
N ALA A 37 5.70 14.07 -11.33
CA ALA A 37 6.96 14.04 -10.58
C ALA A 37 7.98 15.04 -11.13
N LEU A 38 8.11 15.13 -12.46
CA LEU A 38 8.97 16.11 -13.11
C LEU A 38 8.49 17.54 -12.83
N CYS A 39 7.18 17.80 -12.91
CA CYS A 39 6.64 19.13 -12.61
C CYS A 39 6.91 19.55 -11.17
N VAL A 40 6.57 18.71 -10.20
CA VAL A 40 6.88 18.96 -8.78
C VAL A 40 8.39 19.16 -8.61
N GLY A 41 9.19 18.31 -9.25
CA GLY A 41 10.64 18.36 -9.15
C GLY A 41 11.24 19.67 -9.66
N VAL A 42 10.71 20.21 -10.76
CA VAL A 42 11.09 21.52 -11.34
C VAL A 42 10.60 22.69 -10.48
N LEU A 43 9.39 22.59 -9.93
CA LEU A 43 8.79 23.66 -9.12
C LEU A 43 9.35 23.73 -7.69
N THR A 44 10.08 22.70 -7.25
CA THR A 44 10.68 22.64 -5.90
C THR A 44 12.04 23.35 -5.89
N PRO A 45 12.20 24.46 -5.13
CA PRO A 45 13.48 25.17 -5.05
C PRO A 45 14.56 24.34 -4.35
N VAL A 46 15.82 24.48 -4.80
CA VAL A 46 16.98 23.78 -4.21
C VAL A 46 17.10 23.99 -2.70
N GLN A 47 16.89 25.23 -2.24
CA GLN A 47 16.94 25.59 -0.82
C GLN A 47 15.94 24.77 0.01
N GLN A 48 14.77 24.48 -0.53
CA GLN A 48 13.73 23.73 0.15
C GLN A 48 14.03 22.23 0.20
N ILE A 49 14.68 21.72 -0.85
CA ILE A 49 15.18 20.33 -0.89
C ILE A 49 16.26 20.16 0.18
N GLU A 50 17.24 21.07 0.22
CA GLU A 50 18.31 21.05 1.22
C GLU A 50 17.74 21.17 2.64
N GLU A 51 16.84 22.12 2.90
CA GLU A 51 16.22 22.27 4.21
C GLU A 51 15.45 21.01 4.63
N THR A 52 14.70 20.41 3.70
CA THR A 52 13.95 19.18 3.97
C THR A 52 14.89 18.01 4.28
N ALA A 53 15.95 17.85 3.49
CA ALA A 53 16.95 16.80 3.70
C ALA A 53 17.75 17.00 5.00
N LEU A 54 18.05 18.25 5.37
CA LEU A 54 18.70 18.60 6.63
C LEU A 54 17.81 18.25 7.82
N ARG A 55 16.55 18.70 7.81
CA ARG A 55 15.59 18.41 8.90
C ARG A 55 15.33 16.91 9.04
N LYS A 56 15.16 16.18 7.92
CA LYS A 56 14.91 14.73 7.90
C LYS A 56 16.03 13.92 8.57
N ASN A 57 17.28 14.36 8.45
CA ASN A 57 18.45 13.65 8.97
C ASN A 57 19.03 14.26 10.26
N SER A 58 18.26 15.13 10.91
CA SER A 58 18.65 15.85 12.12
C SER A 58 18.15 15.17 13.40
N PHE A 59 18.82 15.47 14.51
CA PHE A 59 18.46 15.03 15.84
C PHE A 59 17.76 16.17 16.59
N LYS A 60 16.64 15.85 17.23
CA LYS A 60 15.86 16.80 18.02
C LYS A 60 16.54 17.09 19.36
N ILE A 61 16.60 18.37 19.71
CA ILE A 61 17.08 18.84 21.01
C ILE A 61 15.96 18.68 22.04
N LEU A 62 16.25 17.99 23.15
CA LEU A 62 15.32 17.79 24.26
C LEU A 62 15.51 18.83 25.35
N GLU A 63 16.77 19.09 25.70
CA GLU A 63 17.14 19.99 26.79
C GLU A 63 18.37 20.81 26.39
N VAL A 64 18.36 22.08 26.80
CA VAL A 64 19.48 23.00 26.70
C VAL A 64 19.80 23.43 28.13
N SER A 65 21.05 23.26 28.56
CA SER A 65 21.50 23.71 29.88
C SER A 65 21.41 25.22 30.03
N GLU A 66 21.22 25.71 31.25
CA GLU A 66 21.09 27.16 31.55
C GLU A 66 22.33 27.96 31.11
N ASP A 67 23.51 27.33 31.10
CA ASP A 67 24.76 27.93 30.64
C ASP A 67 24.94 27.88 29.11
N ASN A 68 24.00 27.27 28.39
CA ASN A 68 24.01 27.06 26.94
C ASN A 68 25.28 26.33 26.42
N ARG A 69 25.93 25.54 27.29
CA ARG A 69 27.16 24.80 26.98
C ARG A 69 26.97 23.30 26.89
N SER A 70 25.86 22.78 27.40
CA SER A 70 25.50 21.38 27.25
C SER A 70 24.08 21.20 26.71
N LEU A 71 23.90 20.17 25.89
CA LEU A 71 22.66 19.85 25.19
C LEU A 71 22.35 18.37 25.34
N ILE A 72 21.07 18.03 25.42
CA ILE A 72 20.61 16.65 25.37
C ILE A 72 19.82 16.45 24.09
N LEU A 73 20.25 15.48 23.28
CA LEU A 73 19.55 15.08 22.07
C LEU A 73 18.80 13.76 22.28
N GLN A 74 17.67 13.62 21.60
CA GLN A 74 17.02 12.32 21.44
C GLN A 74 17.68 11.55 20.30
N VAL A 75 18.05 10.29 20.55
CA VAL A 75 18.65 9.39 19.57
C VAL A 75 17.67 8.25 19.29
N GLU A 76 17.19 8.15 18.06
CA GLU A 76 16.22 7.12 17.68
C GLU A 76 16.84 5.72 17.50
N LYS A 77 18.10 5.65 17.05
CA LYS A 77 18.81 4.38 16.80
C LYS A 77 20.07 4.25 17.64
N THR A 78 20.14 3.20 18.45
CA THR A 78 21.34 2.81 19.21
C THR A 78 22.55 2.69 18.28
N GLY A 79 23.66 3.35 18.62
CA GLY A 79 24.92 3.28 17.86
C GLY A 79 25.03 4.27 16.70
N SER A 80 24.01 5.09 16.44
CA SER A 80 24.09 6.17 15.43
C SER A 80 25.02 7.32 15.83
N LEU A 81 25.20 7.53 17.14
CA LEU A 81 26.13 8.49 17.71
C LEU A 81 27.12 7.78 18.64
N GLN A 82 28.37 8.22 18.62
CA GLN A 82 29.47 7.72 19.44
C GLN A 82 30.16 8.90 20.14
N PRO A 83 30.69 8.71 21.36
CA PRO A 83 31.53 9.71 22.01
C PRO A 83 32.65 10.20 21.10
N GLY A 84 32.92 11.51 21.10
CA GLY A 84 33.89 12.16 20.23
C GLY A 84 33.36 12.53 18.83
N MET A 85 32.13 12.15 18.48
CA MET A 85 31.53 12.59 17.21
C MET A 85 31.18 14.08 17.26
N MET A 86 31.52 14.80 16.19
CA MET A 86 31.15 16.20 16.02
C MET A 86 29.77 16.35 15.39
N LEU A 87 28.96 17.26 15.93
CA LEU A 87 27.70 17.68 15.36
C LEU A 87 27.67 19.20 15.20
N MET A 88 26.94 19.65 14.19
CA MET A 88 26.63 21.06 13.99
C MET A 88 25.20 21.31 14.45
N ILE A 89 25.00 22.36 15.24
CA ILE A 89 23.67 22.85 15.57
C ILE A 89 23.26 23.79 14.45
N MET A 90 22.13 23.47 13.84
CA MET A 90 21.51 24.26 12.77
C MET A 90 20.23 24.84 13.30
N GLY A 91 19.93 26.08 12.93
CA GLY A 91 18.65 26.67 13.27
C GLY A 91 18.36 27.93 12.47
N THR A 92 17.24 28.56 12.78
CA THR A 92 16.73 29.71 12.03
C THR A 92 16.79 30.97 12.89
N GLU A 93 17.15 32.12 12.31
CA GLU A 93 17.04 33.41 13.03
C GLU A 93 15.61 33.97 13.01
N GLN A 94 14.90 33.69 11.92
CA GLN A 94 13.46 33.86 11.76
C GLN A 94 12.92 32.64 11.01
N PRO A 95 11.66 32.24 11.19
CA PRO A 95 11.06 31.05 10.57
C PRO A 95 11.04 31.04 9.01
N ARG A 96 11.62 32.06 8.34
CA ARG A 96 11.61 32.28 6.89
C ARG A 96 13.00 32.34 6.23
N PHE A 97 14.09 32.18 7.00
CA PHE A 97 15.48 32.22 6.48
C PHE A 97 16.13 30.83 6.49
N PRO A 98 17.11 30.57 5.60
CA PRO A 98 17.78 29.28 5.50
C PRO A 98 18.43 28.89 6.84
N LEU A 99 18.49 27.58 7.10
CA LEU A 99 19.18 27.03 8.27
C LEU A 99 20.63 27.51 8.27
N ILE A 100 21.01 28.23 9.33
CA ILE A 100 22.39 28.66 9.54
C ILE A 100 23.06 27.77 10.59
N PRO A 101 24.37 27.53 10.46
CA PRO A 101 25.13 26.89 11.53
C PRO A 101 25.21 27.84 12.72
N ILE A 102 24.73 27.36 13.87
CA ILE A 102 24.69 28.10 15.13
C ILE A 102 25.91 27.77 15.97
N ALA A 103 26.21 26.49 16.16
CA ALA A 103 27.29 26.06 17.03
C ALA A 103 27.90 24.73 16.56
N GLN A 104 29.14 24.47 16.97
CA GLN A 104 29.75 23.16 16.85
C GLN A 104 29.72 22.45 18.22
N THR A 105 29.40 21.17 18.19
CA THR A 105 29.20 20.37 19.40
C THR A 105 29.90 19.03 19.28
N GLU A 106 30.24 18.44 20.41
CA GLU A 106 30.87 17.13 20.50
C GLU A 106 30.03 16.21 21.39
N VAL A 107 29.79 14.98 20.95
CA VAL A 107 29.12 13.96 21.76
C VAL A 107 30.05 13.56 22.90
N GLN A 108 29.65 13.85 24.13
CA GLN A 108 30.39 13.44 25.32
C GLN A 108 30.02 12.00 25.71
N ARG A 109 28.72 11.71 25.72
CA ARG A 109 28.22 10.42 26.19
C ARG A 109 26.88 10.09 25.55
N VAL A 110 26.65 8.79 25.33
CA VAL A 110 25.35 8.26 24.90
C VAL A 110 24.82 7.33 25.99
N THR A 111 23.64 7.61 26.51
CA THR A 111 23.00 6.81 27.58
C THR A 111 21.57 6.47 27.25
N ALA A 112 21.01 5.47 27.93
CA ALA A 112 19.57 5.21 27.88
C ALA A 112 18.91 5.82 29.13
N ARG A 113 17.89 6.67 28.94
CA ARG A 113 16.99 7.16 29.98
C ARG A 113 15.59 6.57 29.79
N PHE A 114 14.79 6.57 30.84
CA PHE A 114 13.35 6.34 30.72
C PHE A 114 12.66 7.69 30.62
N SER A 115 11.82 7.86 29.59
CA SER A 115 10.93 9.01 29.44
C SER A 115 9.87 9.02 30.54
N GLN A 116 9.18 10.15 30.74
CA GLN A 116 8.07 10.29 31.69
C GLN A 116 6.96 9.23 31.50
N ASP A 117 6.77 8.76 30.27
CA ASP A 117 5.83 7.68 29.93
C ASP A 117 6.41 6.26 30.12
N ASN A 118 7.50 6.11 30.88
CA ASN A 118 8.22 4.86 31.12
C ASN A 118 8.75 4.16 29.85
N LYS A 119 8.87 4.91 28.75
CA LYS A 119 9.49 4.44 27.49
C LYS A 119 11.01 4.61 27.55
N ARG A 120 11.77 3.57 27.22
CA ARG A 120 13.24 3.65 27.14
C ARG A 120 13.63 4.48 25.92
N ILE A 121 14.25 5.64 26.14
CA ILE A 121 14.80 6.54 25.13
C ILE A 121 16.33 6.54 25.22
N ILE A 122 17.00 6.71 24.09
CA ILE A 122 18.45 6.89 24.06
C ILE A 122 18.70 8.38 23.91
N ILE A 123 19.58 8.90 24.75
CA ILE A 123 19.97 10.30 24.74
C ILE A 123 21.46 10.43 24.50
N ALA A 124 21.85 11.49 23.80
CA ALA A 124 23.23 11.91 23.67
C ALA A 124 23.42 13.24 24.39
N GLU A 125 24.41 13.29 25.29
CA GLU A 125 24.86 14.52 25.94
C GLU A 125 25.97 15.13 25.09
N LEU A 126 25.78 16.38 24.68
CA LEU A 126 26.71 17.12 23.84
C LEU A 126 27.26 18.31 24.61
N SER A 127 28.54 18.61 24.39
CA SER A 127 29.14 19.88 24.80
C SER A 127 29.26 20.80 23.60
N VAL A 128 28.96 22.09 23.81
CA VAL A 128 29.22 23.15 22.83
C VAL A 128 30.69 23.48 22.89
N ARG A 129 31.35 23.56 21.73
CA ARG A 129 32.74 23.97 21.63
C ARG A 129 32.84 25.47 21.94
N ASP A 130 33.74 25.83 22.86
CA ASP A 130 33.94 27.22 23.30
C ASP A 130 34.07 28.18 22.10
N ASP A 131 33.40 29.33 22.18
CA ASP A 131 33.33 30.40 21.17
C ASP A 131 32.74 30.04 19.79
N SER A 132 32.16 28.84 19.62
CA SER A 132 31.55 28.44 18.34
C SER A 132 30.10 28.89 18.16
N ALA A 133 29.42 29.30 19.22
CA ALA A 133 28.00 29.65 19.20
C ALA A 133 27.77 31.08 18.69
N SER A 134 27.11 31.22 17.54
CA SER A 134 26.72 32.53 16.98
C SER A 134 25.55 33.18 17.71
N ARG A 135 24.68 32.37 18.34
CA ARG A 135 23.57 32.79 19.20
C ARG A 135 23.22 31.74 20.26
N PRO A 136 22.43 32.06 21.30
CA PRO A 136 21.89 31.06 22.22
C PRO A 136 21.10 29.98 21.48
N ILE A 137 21.27 28.72 21.90
CA ILE A 137 20.65 27.56 21.27
C ILE A 137 19.23 27.41 21.80
N ARG A 138 18.28 27.13 20.93
CA ARG A 138 16.85 26.98 21.23
C ARG A 138 16.44 25.52 21.08
N LEU A 139 15.33 25.15 21.71
CA LEU A 139 14.75 23.81 21.56
C LEU A 139 14.25 23.51 20.14
N ASP A 140 13.93 24.55 19.37
CA ASP A 140 13.53 24.44 17.97
C ASP A 140 14.73 24.37 16.99
N ASP A 141 15.96 24.40 17.50
CA ASP A 141 17.17 24.13 16.72
C ASP A 141 17.40 22.60 16.62
N PHE A 142 18.22 22.18 15.67
CA PHE A 142 18.45 20.76 15.39
C PHE A 142 19.94 20.46 15.29
N ALA A 143 20.36 19.27 15.72
CA ALA A 143 21.73 18.83 15.59
C ALA A 143 21.90 17.91 14.37
N ILE A 144 22.97 18.08 13.60
CA ILE A 144 23.25 17.27 12.41
C ILE A 144 24.72 16.87 12.33
N THR A 145 25.00 15.66 11.83
CA THR A 145 26.38 15.21 11.57
C THR A 145 26.92 15.87 10.29
N PRO A 146 28.24 16.10 10.18
CA PRO A 146 28.86 16.58 8.94
C PRO A 146 28.54 15.71 7.73
N THR A 147 28.46 14.39 7.92
CA THR A 147 28.09 13.44 6.85
C THR A 147 26.67 13.68 6.36
N HIS A 148 25.69 13.77 7.26
CA HIS A 148 24.29 14.04 6.89
C HIS A 148 24.12 15.43 6.28
N TYR A 149 24.84 16.43 6.79
CA TYR A 149 24.87 17.77 6.21
C TYR A 149 25.35 17.73 4.76
N ASN A 150 26.52 17.11 4.50
CA ASN A 150 27.06 17.00 3.15
C ASN A 150 26.14 16.20 2.22
N SER A 151 25.49 15.15 2.71
CA SER A 151 24.49 14.39 1.95
C SER A 151 23.26 15.22 1.60
N ALA A 152 22.76 16.04 2.52
CA ALA A 152 21.62 16.93 2.27
C ALA A 152 21.94 18.00 1.22
N ILE A 153 23.14 18.60 1.28
CA ILE A 153 23.61 19.54 0.26
C ILE A 153 23.83 18.84 -1.09
N ALA A 154 24.33 17.59 -1.08
CA ALA A 154 24.46 16.80 -2.31
C ALA A 154 23.10 16.49 -2.95
N GLU A 155 22.06 16.23 -2.14
CA GLU A 155 20.68 16.02 -2.62
C GLU A 155 20.12 17.28 -3.28
N GLY A 156 20.35 18.46 -2.71
CA GLY A 156 19.98 19.75 -3.30
C GLY A 156 20.63 20.02 -4.67
N ARG A 157 21.83 19.47 -4.90
CA ARG A 157 22.57 19.61 -6.17
C ARG A 157 22.14 18.63 -7.26
N GLN A 158 21.34 17.61 -6.93
CA GLN A 158 20.87 16.64 -7.91
C GLN A 158 19.94 17.31 -8.92
N SER A 159 20.09 16.92 -10.18
CA SER A 159 19.14 17.31 -11.21
C SER A 159 17.75 16.71 -10.91
N VAL A 160 16.71 17.35 -11.46
CA VAL A 160 15.34 16.84 -11.34
C VAL A 160 15.24 15.40 -11.87
N GLY A 161 15.93 15.09 -12.97
CA GLY A 161 15.96 13.75 -13.54
C GLY A 161 16.56 12.71 -12.61
N GLU A 162 17.68 13.01 -11.95
CA GLU A 162 18.33 12.12 -10.98
C GLU A 162 17.43 11.85 -9.77
N ARG A 163 16.77 12.88 -9.23
CA ARG A 163 15.85 12.76 -8.10
C ARG A 163 14.65 11.87 -8.43
N VAL A 164 14.03 12.10 -9.59
CA VAL A 164 12.92 11.26 -10.08
C VAL A 164 13.39 9.82 -10.31
N ALA A 165 14.56 9.62 -10.93
CA ALA A 165 15.13 8.30 -11.17
C ALA A 165 15.49 7.56 -9.86
N ALA A 166 16.00 8.27 -8.85
CA ALA A 166 16.31 7.70 -7.53
C ALA A 166 15.04 7.26 -6.78
N GLY A 167 14.00 8.09 -6.76
CA GLY A 167 12.69 7.74 -6.20
C GLY A 167 12.04 6.56 -6.93
N PHE A 168 12.18 6.53 -8.26
CA PHE A 168 11.72 5.41 -9.10
C PHE A 168 12.47 4.11 -8.77
N GLY A 169 13.80 4.15 -8.78
CA GLY A 169 14.67 2.98 -8.59
C GLY A 169 14.57 2.39 -7.19
N SER A 170 14.54 3.23 -6.15
CA SER A 170 14.37 2.78 -4.75
C SER A 170 13.04 2.05 -4.54
N THR A 171 11.97 2.53 -5.17
CA THR A 171 10.66 1.88 -5.15
C THR A 171 10.70 0.53 -5.88
N CYS A 172 11.27 0.51 -7.09
CA CYS A 172 11.41 -0.73 -7.86
C CYS A 172 12.23 -1.79 -7.08
N ALA A 173 13.29 -1.40 -6.40
CA ALA A 173 14.12 -2.29 -5.58
C ALA A 173 13.35 -2.91 -4.40
N LYS A 174 12.44 -2.15 -3.77
CA LYS A 174 11.69 -2.58 -2.59
C LYS A 174 10.56 -3.57 -2.88
N ILE A 175 9.88 -3.42 -4.02
CA ILE A 175 8.62 -4.15 -4.29
C ILE A 175 8.52 -4.76 -5.70
N GLY A 176 9.42 -4.46 -6.63
CA GLY A 176 9.34 -4.92 -8.02
C GLY A 176 9.35 -6.44 -8.16
N ILE A 177 10.23 -7.12 -7.41
CA ILE A 177 10.30 -8.59 -7.37
C ILE A 177 8.98 -9.19 -6.88
N LEU A 178 8.38 -8.61 -5.84
CA LEU A 178 7.13 -9.11 -5.26
C LEU A 178 5.97 -9.04 -6.24
N ILE A 179 5.86 -7.95 -6.99
CA ILE A 179 4.83 -7.77 -8.01
C ILE A 179 5.02 -8.77 -9.17
N ALA A 180 6.26 -8.96 -9.63
CA ALA A 180 6.56 -9.93 -10.68
C ALA A 180 6.20 -11.37 -10.26
N LEU A 181 6.60 -11.79 -9.07
CA LEU A 181 6.28 -13.11 -8.53
C LEU A 181 4.76 -13.29 -8.33
N ALA A 182 4.07 -12.28 -7.80
CA ALA A 182 2.62 -12.32 -7.65
C ALA A 182 1.90 -12.49 -9.00
N ALA A 183 2.35 -11.77 -10.05
CA ALA A 183 1.79 -11.91 -11.39
C ALA A 183 1.96 -13.34 -11.94
N ILE A 184 3.13 -13.95 -11.75
CA ILE A 184 3.38 -15.35 -12.15
C ILE A 184 2.50 -16.31 -11.34
N ILE A 185 2.40 -16.15 -10.02
CA ILE A 185 1.53 -16.97 -9.18
C ILE A 185 0.08 -16.88 -9.68
N GLY A 186 -0.41 -15.68 -9.94
CA GLY A 186 -1.78 -15.48 -10.41
C GLY A 186 -2.05 -16.14 -11.76
N MET A 187 -1.15 -15.99 -12.72
CA MET A 187 -1.24 -16.70 -14.01
C MET A 187 -1.27 -18.22 -13.80
N CYS A 188 -0.35 -18.76 -12.99
CA CYS A 188 -0.30 -20.21 -12.74
C CYS A 188 -1.58 -20.73 -12.09
N LEU A 189 -2.17 -19.99 -11.15
CA LEU A 189 -3.43 -20.38 -10.50
C LEU A 189 -4.60 -20.44 -11.48
N LEU A 190 -4.63 -19.51 -12.44
CA LEU A 190 -5.68 -19.44 -13.46
C LEU A 190 -5.50 -20.57 -14.50
N GLU A 191 -4.30 -20.69 -15.07
CA GLU A 191 -4.06 -21.64 -16.14
C GLU A 191 -4.02 -23.11 -15.71
N SER A 192 -3.70 -23.38 -14.44
CA SER A 192 -3.72 -24.73 -13.88
C SER A 192 -5.12 -25.19 -13.44
N GLY A 193 -6.13 -24.32 -13.48
CA GLY A 193 -7.45 -24.62 -12.92
C GLY A 193 -7.48 -24.67 -11.38
N ALA A 194 -6.39 -24.29 -10.69
CA ALA A 194 -6.36 -24.21 -9.23
C ALA A 194 -7.37 -23.21 -8.68
N ALA A 195 -7.52 -22.06 -9.34
CA ALA A 195 -8.50 -21.06 -8.97
C ALA A 195 -9.94 -21.58 -9.13
N GLU A 196 -10.21 -22.34 -10.19
CA GLU A 196 -11.50 -23.03 -10.41
C GLU A 196 -11.77 -24.09 -9.33
N ARG A 197 -10.75 -24.88 -8.97
CA ARG A 197 -10.84 -25.88 -7.88
C ARG A 197 -11.28 -25.24 -6.57
N ILE A 198 -10.70 -24.10 -6.21
CA ILE A 198 -11.01 -23.39 -4.96
C ILE A 198 -12.50 -23.04 -4.91
N VAL A 199 -13.03 -22.50 -6.00
CA VAL A 199 -14.42 -22.03 -6.08
C VAL A 199 -15.39 -23.19 -6.02
N ARG A 200 -15.17 -24.23 -6.83
CA ARG A 200 -16.03 -25.43 -6.83
C ARG A 200 -16.02 -26.13 -5.48
N SER A 201 -14.85 -26.22 -4.84
CA SER A 201 -14.74 -26.82 -3.50
C SER A 201 -15.48 -25.98 -2.45
N ALA A 202 -15.40 -24.65 -2.53
CA ALA A 202 -16.13 -23.76 -1.63
C ALA A 202 -17.65 -23.90 -1.80
N ILE A 203 -18.15 -23.96 -3.03
CA ILE A 203 -19.57 -24.18 -3.33
C ILE A 203 -20.03 -25.56 -2.82
N GLN A 204 -19.22 -26.60 -3.01
CA GLN A 204 -19.53 -27.95 -2.52
C GLN A 204 -19.61 -27.98 -0.98
N PHE A 205 -18.73 -27.23 -0.30
CA PHE A 205 -18.68 -27.18 1.16
C PHE A 205 -19.88 -26.44 1.77
N VAL A 206 -20.22 -25.25 1.27
CA VAL A 206 -21.34 -24.45 1.81
C VAL A 206 -22.71 -24.84 1.24
N GLY A 207 -22.72 -25.58 0.14
CA GLY A 207 -23.92 -25.97 -0.61
C GLY A 207 -24.47 -24.87 -1.52
N GLU A 208 -25.33 -25.25 -2.46
CA GLU A 208 -25.86 -24.35 -3.50
C GLU A 208 -26.63 -23.15 -2.92
N LYS A 209 -27.30 -23.33 -1.77
CA LYS A 209 -28.07 -22.26 -1.10
C LYS A 209 -27.18 -21.10 -0.65
N LEU A 210 -25.93 -21.39 -0.30
CA LEU A 210 -24.93 -20.42 0.14
C LEU A 210 -23.85 -20.16 -0.92
N ALA A 211 -24.12 -20.49 -2.19
CA ALA A 211 -23.22 -20.20 -3.31
C ALA A 211 -22.73 -18.74 -3.36
N PRO A 212 -23.53 -17.69 -3.04
CA PRO A 212 -23.01 -16.32 -2.95
C PRO A 212 -21.88 -16.15 -1.93
N VAL A 213 -21.98 -16.81 -0.78
CA VAL A 213 -20.91 -16.77 0.24
C VAL A 213 -19.65 -17.44 -0.28
N ALA A 214 -19.78 -18.56 -1.00
CA ALA A 214 -18.64 -19.21 -1.65
C ALA A 214 -17.99 -18.30 -2.71
N PHE A 215 -18.78 -17.65 -3.57
CA PHE A 215 -18.27 -16.71 -4.56
C PHE A 215 -17.56 -15.51 -3.92
N MET A 216 -18.11 -14.94 -2.85
CA MET A 216 -17.46 -13.86 -2.11
C MET A 216 -16.15 -14.33 -1.49
N ALA A 217 -16.15 -15.46 -0.76
CA ALA A 217 -14.96 -15.97 -0.09
C ALA A 217 -13.86 -16.37 -1.09
N SER A 218 -14.22 -17.05 -2.18
CA SER A 218 -13.27 -17.42 -3.24
C SER A 218 -12.77 -16.19 -3.98
N GLY A 219 -13.64 -15.22 -4.31
CA GLY A 219 -13.23 -13.95 -4.91
C GLY A 219 -12.25 -13.20 -4.03
N PHE A 220 -12.52 -13.12 -2.72
CA PHE A 220 -11.63 -12.51 -1.74
C PHE A 220 -10.26 -13.20 -1.70
N LEU A 221 -10.25 -14.53 -1.57
CA LEU A 221 -9.00 -15.29 -1.47
C LEU A 221 -8.16 -15.22 -2.76
N LEU A 222 -8.81 -15.35 -3.91
CA LEU A 222 -8.13 -15.36 -5.21
C LEU A 222 -7.61 -13.97 -5.60
N ALA A 223 -8.29 -12.89 -5.18
CA ALA A 223 -7.87 -11.53 -5.51
C ALA A 223 -6.66 -11.02 -4.70
N ILE A 224 -6.17 -11.80 -3.72
CA ILE A 224 -4.94 -11.48 -2.98
C ILE A 224 -3.72 -11.55 -3.92
N PRO A 225 -3.42 -12.70 -4.58
CA PRO A 225 -2.31 -12.78 -5.54
C PRO A 225 -2.71 -12.38 -6.96
N VAL A 226 -3.99 -12.49 -7.34
CA VAL A 226 -4.45 -12.29 -8.72
C VAL A 226 -5.19 -10.96 -8.85
N PHE A 227 -5.04 -10.28 -9.99
CA PHE A 227 -5.78 -9.06 -10.27
C PHE A 227 -7.30 -9.30 -10.24
N PHE A 228 -8.03 -8.34 -9.69
CA PHE A 228 -9.49 -8.42 -9.59
C PHE A 228 -10.13 -8.71 -10.94
N ASP A 229 -9.71 -8.04 -12.01
CA ASP A 229 -10.28 -8.21 -13.35
C ASP A 229 -10.14 -9.66 -13.83
N THR A 230 -8.99 -10.29 -13.58
CA THR A 230 -8.74 -11.68 -13.98
C THR A 230 -9.50 -12.68 -13.11
N VAL A 231 -9.62 -12.40 -11.80
CA VAL A 231 -10.45 -13.20 -10.88
C VAL A 231 -11.92 -13.09 -11.28
N PHE A 232 -12.39 -11.88 -11.58
CA PHE A 232 -13.75 -11.65 -12.03
C PHE A 232 -14.02 -12.38 -13.34
N TYR A 233 -13.07 -12.33 -14.28
CA TYR A 233 -13.14 -13.05 -15.54
C TYR A 233 -13.32 -14.56 -15.33
N LEU A 234 -12.55 -15.16 -14.42
CA LEU A 234 -12.67 -16.57 -14.08
C LEU A 234 -14.02 -16.92 -13.42
N LEU A 235 -14.48 -16.07 -12.50
CA LEU A 235 -15.62 -16.38 -11.64
C LEU A 235 -16.97 -16.13 -12.32
N ILE A 236 -17.04 -15.24 -13.30
CA ILE A 236 -18.28 -14.93 -13.99
C ILE A 236 -18.88 -16.13 -14.74
N PRO A 237 -18.11 -16.91 -15.54
CA PRO A 237 -18.59 -18.14 -16.14
C PRO A 237 -19.14 -19.13 -15.11
N LEU A 238 -18.49 -19.28 -13.96
CA LEU A 238 -18.97 -20.11 -12.85
C LEU A 238 -20.28 -19.57 -12.26
N GLY A 239 -20.41 -18.26 -12.11
CA GLY A 239 -21.65 -17.59 -11.69
C GLY A 239 -22.80 -17.80 -12.68
N LYS A 240 -22.52 -17.76 -13.99
CA LYS A 240 -23.49 -18.06 -15.05
C LYS A 240 -23.92 -19.53 -15.03
N ALA A 241 -22.97 -20.46 -14.91
CA ALA A 241 -23.28 -21.89 -14.77
C ALA A 241 -24.15 -22.16 -13.53
N MET A 242 -23.86 -21.49 -12.40
CA MET A 242 -24.70 -21.56 -11.20
C MET A 242 -26.10 -20.97 -11.42
N ARG A 243 -26.26 -19.88 -12.18
CA ARG A 243 -27.59 -19.34 -12.55
C ARG A 243 -28.39 -20.33 -13.40
N ILE A 244 -27.75 -21.02 -14.34
CA ILE A 244 -28.40 -22.04 -15.18
C ILE A 244 -28.90 -23.19 -14.31
N ARG A 245 -28.07 -23.66 -13.37
CA ARG A 245 -28.43 -24.76 -12.46
C ARG A 245 -29.50 -24.39 -11.44
N THR A 246 -29.40 -23.21 -10.82
CA THR A 246 -30.29 -22.80 -9.71
C THR A 246 -31.54 -22.06 -10.15
N GLY A 247 -31.57 -21.55 -11.39
CA GLY A 247 -32.73 -20.85 -11.95
C GLY A 247 -32.97 -19.44 -11.40
N LYS A 248 -32.11 -18.88 -10.53
CA LYS A 248 -32.27 -17.53 -9.94
C LYS A 248 -30.95 -16.91 -9.47
N ASN A 249 -31.00 -15.66 -8.96
CA ASN A 249 -29.92 -15.01 -8.20
C ASN A 249 -28.61 -14.68 -8.95
N TYR A 250 -28.66 -14.48 -10.27
CA TYR A 250 -27.45 -14.13 -11.04
C TYR A 250 -26.81 -12.83 -10.55
N LEU A 251 -27.62 -11.79 -10.32
CA LEU A 251 -27.15 -10.51 -9.76
C LEU A 251 -26.41 -10.72 -8.45
N LEU A 252 -26.96 -11.51 -7.53
CA LEU A 252 -26.32 -11.82 -6.27
C LEU A 252 -24.98 -12.54 -6.45
N TYR A 253 -24.85 -13.46 -7.40
CA TYR A 253 -23.56 -14.11 -7.69
C TYR A 253 -22.52 -13.10 -8.20
N VAL A 254 -22.90 -12.25 -9.16
CA VAL A 254 -22.02 -11.20 -9.69
C VAL A 254 -21.57 -10.26 -8.57
N LEU A 255 -22.51 -9.72 -7.79
CA LEU A 255 -22.19 -8.80 -6.69
C LEU A 255 -21.35 -9.48 -5.61
N ALA A 256 -21.64 -10.74 -5.27
CA ALA A 256 -20.83 -11.49 -4.31
C ALA A 256 -19.36 -11.61 -4.76
N ILE A 257 -19.12 -11.93 -6.03
CA ILE A 257 -17.76 -11.95 -6.59
C ILE A 257 -17.09 -10.57 -6.45
N VAL A 258 -17.78 -9.50 -6.84
CA VAL A 258 -17.26 -8.12 -6.75
C VAL A 258 -16.91 -7.76 -5.31
N THR A 259 -17.79 -8.06 -4.35
CA THR A 259 -17.58 -7.67 -2.94
C THR A 259 -16.31 -8.28 -2.36
N GLY A 260 -16.10 -9.58 -2.55
CA GLY A 260 -14.91 -10.26 -2.07
C GLY A 260 -13.65 -9.82 -2.82
N GLY A 261 -13.70 -9.91 -4.15
CA GLY A 261 -12.52 -9.68 -5.00
C GLY A 261 -12.00 -8.25 -4.90
N THR A 262 -12.89 -7.25 -4.91
CA THR A 262 -12.45 -5.86 -4.86
C THR A 262 -11.83 -5.49 -3.50
N MET A 263 -12.37 -5.96 -2.36
CA MET A 263 -11.82 -5.58 -1.06
C MET A 263 -10.46 -6.18 -0.80
N ALA A 264 -10.26 -7.47 -1.10
CA ALA A 264 -8.95 -8.09 -1.00
C ALA A 264 -7.91 -7.33 -1.83
N HIS A 265 -8.27 -7.00 -3.08
CA HIS A 265 -7.41 -6.28 -4.02
C HIS A 265 -6.94 -4.89 -3.54
N SER A 266 -7.67 -4.24 -2.63
CA SER A 266 -7.30 -2.90 -2.13
C SER A 266 -6.92 -2.85 -0.66
N LEU A 267 -6.87 -3.98 0.03
CA LEU A 267 -6.50 -4.02 1.45
C LEU A 267 -5.40 -5.04 1.77
N VAL A 268 -5.24 -6.10 0.98
CA VAL A 268 -4.37 -7.23 1.35
C VAL A 268 -3.15 -7.30 0.40
N PRO A 269 -1.92 -7.11 0.90
CA PRO A 269 -0.71 -7.44 0.14
C PRO A 269 -0.68 -8.95 -0.25
N PRO A 270 -0.07 -9.34 -1.38
CA PRO A 270 0.95 -8.65 -2.17
C PRO A 270 0.42 -7.75 -3.29
N THR A 271 -0.88 -7.46 -3.33
CA THR A 271 -1.45 -6.61 -4.38
C THR A 271 -0.74 -5.24 -4.41
N PRO A 272 -0.43 -4.68 -5.61
CA PRO A 272 0.50 -3.55 -5.74
C PRO A 272 0.12 -2.31 -4.92
N GLY A 273 -1.17 -1.95 -4.89
CA GLY A 273 -1.65 -0.79 -4.13
C GLY A 273 -1.38 -0.92 -2.63
N PRO A 274 -1.98 -1.91 -1.94
CA PRO A 274 -1.72 -2.17 -0.51
C PRO A 274 -0.24 -2.39 -0.18
N LEU A 275 0.49 -3.08 -1.05
CA LEU A 275 1.92 -3.33 -0.88
C LEU A 275 2.73 -2.03 -0.90
N PHE A 276 2.46 -1.14 -1.86
CA PHE A 276 3.14 0.15 -1.95
C PHE A 276 2.78 1.08 -0.79
N VAL A 277 1.50 1.14 -0.40
CA VAL A 277 1.06 1.95 0.74
C VAL A 277 1.74 1.48 2.04
N ALA A 278 1.81 0.17 2.27
CA ALA A 278 2.49 -0.38 3.44
C ALA A 278 3.98 -0.04 3.45
N GLU A 279 4.66 -0.17 2.31
CA GLU A 279 6.08 0.15 2.19
C GLU A 279 6.37 1.65 2.39
N GLN A 280 5.52 2.54 1.86
CA GLN A 280 5.66 4.00 2.03
C GLN A 280 5.37 4.47 3.45
N LEU A 281 4.47 3.80 4.16
CA LEU A 281 4.17 4.09 5.57
C LEU A 281 5.04 3.28 6.54
N ASN A 282 6.03 2.55 6.03
CA ASN A 282 6.91 1.67 6.80
C ASN A 282 6.14 0.68 7.71
N VAL A 283 4.98 0.19 7.22
CA VAL A 283 4.14 -0.80 7.90
C VAL A 283 4.64 -2.20 7.54
N ASP A 284 4.87 -3.02 8.57
CA ASP A 284 5.20 -4.44 8.38
C ASP A 284 4.12 -5.14 7.53
N ILE A 285 4.57 -5.91 6.52
CA ILE A 285 3.65 -6.56 5.57
C ILE A 285 2.70 -7.52 6.28
N ALA A 286 3.15 -8.25 7.32
CA ALA A 286 2.27 -9.14 8.06
C ALA A 286 1.15 -8.36 8.74
N THR A 287 1.48 -7.24 9.39
CA THR A 287 0.51 -6.36 10.04
C THR A 287 -0.49 -5.80 9.04
N MET A 288 -0.02 -5.37 7.86
CA MET A 288 -0.90 -4.93 6.78
C MET A 288 -1.80 -6.07 6.28
N MET A 289 -1.28 -7.27 6.09
CA MET A 289 -2.06 -8.44 5.66
C MET A 289 -3.15 -8.80 6.68
N MET A 290 -2.83 -8.82 7.98
CA MET A 290 -3.82 -9.10 9.03
C MET A 290 -4.90 -8.01 9.09
N GLY A 291 -4.49 -6.74 9.11
CA GLY A 291 -5.42 -5.62 9.12
C GLY A 291 -6.33 -5.63 7.88
N GLY A 292 -5.76 -5.90 6.71
CA GLY A 292 -6.49 -6.00 5.46
C GLY A 292 -7.44 -7.20 5.40
N LEU A 293 -7.05 -8.34 5.96
CA LEU A 293 -7.91 -9.52 6.07
C LEU A 293 -9.11 -9.24 6.97
N ILE A 294 -8.90 -8.60 8.12
CA ILE A 294 -9.97 -8.27 9.08
C ILE A 294 -10.93 -7.24 8.49
N VAL A 295 -10.41 -6.06 8.12
CA VAL A 295 -11.23 -4.97 7.57
C VAL A 295 -11.88 -5.38 6.25
N GLY A 296 -11.13 -6.07 5.39
CA GLY A 296 -11.62 -6.59 4.12
C GLY A 296 -12.74 -7.62 4.29
N SER A 297 -12.63 -8.55 5.25
CA SER A 297 -13.68 -9.53 5.49
C SER A 297 -14.96 -8.87 6.02
N ILE A 298 -14.84 -7.94 6.97
CA ILE A 298 -15.99 -7.22 7.53
C ILE A 298 -16.72 -6.42 6.44
N THR A 299 -15.97 -5.68 5.63
CA THR A 299 -16.53 -4.87 4.54
C THR A 299 -17.11 -5.72 3.41
N ALA A 300 -16.48 -6.84 3.06
CA ALA A 300 -17.01 -7.80 2.09
C ALA A 300 -18.35 -8.39 2.57
N LEU A 301 -18.46 -8.75 3.85
CA LEU A 301 -19.71 -9.23 4.44
C LEU A 301 -20.82 -8.18 4.40
N CYS A 302 -20.52 -6.91 4.71
CA CYS A 302 -21.47 -5.81 4.55
C CYS A 302 -21.90 -5.61 3.09
N GLY A 303 -20.96 -5.71 2.15
CA GLY A 303 -21.23 -5.68 0.72
C GLY A 303 -22.12 -6.83 0.26
N LEU A 304 -21.91 -8.04 0.78
CA LEU A 304 -22.78 -9.19 0.52
C LEU A 304 -24.18 -8.96 1.10
N GLY A 305 -24.29 -8.34 2.28
CA GLY A 305 -25.56 -7.89 2.84
C GLY A 305 -26.31 -6.97 1.87
N TYR A 306 -25.64 -5.93 1.35
CA TYR A 306 -26.20 -5.07 0.31
C TYR A 306 -26.62 -5.84 -0.94
N ALA A 307 -25.77 -6.76 -1.43
CA ALA A 307 -26.06 -7.59 -2.60
C ALA A 307 -27.33 -8.43 -2.41
N THR A 308 -27.54 -9.00 -1.22
CA THR A 308 -28.76 -9.76 -0.92
C THR A 308 -30.01 -8.88 -0.88
N LEU A 309 -29.91 -7.63 -0.41
CA LEU A 309 -31.02 -6.68 -0.38
C LEU A 309 -31.41 -6.23 -1.79
N ILE A 310 -30.44 -5.86 -2.62
CA ILE A 310 -30.69 -5.42 -4.00
C ILE A 310 -31.26 -6.56 -4.86
N ASN A 311 -30.73 -7.78 -4.73
CA ASN A 311 -31.23 -8.94 -5.47
C ASN A 311 -32.68 -9.32 -5.13
N LYS A 312 -33.21 -8.92 -3.96
CA LYS A 312 -34.65 -9.11 -3.65
C LYS A 312 -35.56 -8.16 -4.43
N HIS A 313 -35.06 -7.01 -4.85
CA HIS A 313 -35.84 -5.95 -5.50
C HIS A 313 -35.59 -5.86 -7.00
N PHE A 314 -34.45 -6.36 -7.47
CA PHE A 314 -34.04 -6.30 -8.87
C PHE A 314 -33.56 -7.66 -9.35
N GLU A 315 -34.01 -8.06 -10.53
CA GLU A 315 -33.45 -9.18 -11.27
C GLU A 315 -32.59 -8.65 -12.41
N LEU A 316 -31.35 -9.12 -12.48
CA LEU A 316 -30.50 -8.87 -13.64
C LEU A 316 -30.89 -9.85 -14.75
N PRO A 317 -31.41 -9.38 -15.91
CA PRO A 317 -31.72 -10.26 -17.01
C PRO A 317 -30.46 -10.99 -17.46
N PHE A 318 -30.59 -12.29 -17.73
CA PHE A 318 -29.49 -13.11 -18.22
C PHE A 318 -29.23 -12.75 -19.68
N ARG A 319 -28.25 -11.88 -19.91
CA ARG A 319 -27.78 -11.50 -21.24
C ARG A 319 -26.50 -12.26 -21.57
N ASP A 320 -26.33 -12.62 -22.84
CA ASP A 320 -25.02 -13.07 -23.32
C ASP A 320 -24.03 -11.90 -23.17
N SER A 321 -22.86 -12.17 -22.60
CA SER A 321 -21.77 -11.19 -22.52
C SER A 321 -20.80 -11.49 -23.65
N ALA A 322 -20.33 -10.46 -24.36
CA ALA A 322 -19.44 -10.60 -25.51
C ALA A 322 -18.16 -11.43 -25.22
N ASP A 323 -17.70 -11.42 -23.97
CA ASP A 323 -16.42 -12.04 -23.56
C ASP A 323 -16.55 -13.44 -22.92
N VAL A 324 -17.77 -13.97 -22.74
CA VAL A 324 -17.95 -15.34 -22.21
C VAL A 324 -18.69 -16.15 -23.24
N THR A 325 -17.94 -16.96 -23.99
CA THR A 325 -18.48 -17.76 -25.07
C THR A 325 -19.30 -18.94 -24.52
N GLN A 326 -20.24 -19.47 -25.31
CA GLN A 326 -20.89 -20.74 -24.97
C GLN A 326 -19.86 -21.88 -24.84
N GLU A 327 -18.73 -21.79 -25.54
CA GLU A 327 -17.64 -22.76 -25.47
C GLU A 327 -16.95 -22.75 -24.09
N ASP A 328 -16.74 -21.59 -23.48
CA ASP A 328 -16.18 -21.48 -22.12
C ASP A 328 -17.12 -22.11 -21.10
N LEU A 329 -18.42 -21.82 -21.20
CA LEU A 329 -19.44 -22.42 -20.34
C LEU A 329 -19.51 -23.94 -20.51
N GLN A 330 -19.37 -24.46 -21.74
CA GLN A 330 -19.32 -25.89 -22.01
C GLN A 330 -18.04 -26.55 -21.49
N LYS A 331 -16.87 -25.93 -21.66
CA LYS A 331 -15.61 -26.42 -21.08
C LYS A 331 -15.72 -26.51 -19.57
N LEU A 332 -16.21 -25.47 -18.90
CA LEU A 332 -16.48 -25.50 -17.46
C LEU A 332 -17.48 -26.60 -17.09
N ALA A 333 -18.61 -26.72 -17.78
CA ALA A 333 -19.60 -27.76 -17.48
C ALA A 333 -19.02 -29.19 -17.62
N ASN A 334 -18.11 -29.41 -18.56
CA ASN A 334 -17.53 -30.71 -18.86
C ASN A 334 -16.27 -31.05 -18.06
N THR A 335 -15.52 -30.06 -17.56
CA THR A 335 -14.36 -30.28 -16.70
C THR A 335 -14.81 -30.92 -15.39
N LYS A 336 -14.35 -32.14 -15.13
CA LYS A 336 -14.66 -32.82 -13.88
C LYS A 336 -13.75 -32.34 -12.77
N MET A 337 -14.22 -32.48 -11.52
CA MET A 337 -13.42 -32.08 -10.35
C MET A 337 -12.14 -32.93 -10.23
N GLU A 338 -12.14 -34.17 -10.71
CA GLU A 338 -10.95 -35.03 -10.71
C GLU A 338 -9.85 -34.54 -11.68
N ASP A 339 -10.23 -33.76 -12.70
CA ASP A 339 -9.33 -33.19 -13.70
C ASP A 339 -8.72 -31.85 -13.25
N LEU A 340 -8.99 -31.43 -12.01
CA LEU A 340 -8.43 -30.21 -11.40
C LEU A 340 -7.37 -30.57 -10.36
N PRO A 341 -6.38 -29.70 -10.09
CA PRO A 341 -5.40 -29.95 -9.05
C PRO A 341 -6.09 -30.07 -7.69
N PRO A 342 -5.52 -30.82 -6.73
CA PRO A 342 -6.15 -30.98 -5.42
C PRO A 342 -6.23 -29.64 -4.67
N LEU A 343 -7.24 -29.48 -3.81
CA LEU A 343 -7.52 -28.22 -3.12
C LEU A 343 -6.33 -27.71 -2.29
N TRP A 344 -5.64 -28.59 -1.56
CA TRP A 344 -4.48 -28.19 -0.75
C TRP A 344 -3.34 -27.62 -1.61
N LEU A 345 -3.13 -28.17 -2.81
CA LEU A 345 -2.14 -27.68 -3.75
C LEU A 345 -2.57 -26.35 -4.39
N SER A 346 -3.88 -26.17 -4.59
CA SER A 346 -4.46 -24.93 -5.10
C SER A 346 -4.34 -23.77 -4.10
N LEU A 347 -4.47 -24.07 -2.80
CA LEU A 347 -4.40 -23.08 -1.72
C LEU A 347 -2.96 -22.70 -1.33
N LEU A 348 -2.00 -23.61 -1.54
CA LEU A 348 -0.61 -23.44 -1.11
C LEU A 348 0.03 -22.14 -1.61
N PRO A 349 -0.02 -21.78 -2.92
CA PRO A 349 0.59 -20.54 -3.41
C PRO A 349 0.03 -19.25 -2.78
N ILE A 350 -1.17 -19.32 -2.20
CA ILE A 350 -1.85 -18.17 -1.58
C ILE A 350 -1.57 -18.14 -0.08
N LEU A 351 -1.78 -19.25 0.62
CA LEU A 351 -1.70 -19.31 2.08
C LEU A 351 -0.25 -19.44 2.59
N LEU A 352 0.64 -20.07 1.82
CA LEU A 352 2.01 -20.31 2.26
C LEU A 352 2.78 -18.99 2.49
N PRO A 353 2.78 -17.99 1.58
CA PRO A 353 3.44 -16.73 1.84
C PRO A 353 2.91 -16.03 3.09
N VAL A 354 1.58 -16.05 3.28
CA VAL A 354 0.92 -15.44 4.46
C VAL A 354 1.45 -16.07 5.75
N ILE A 355 1.49 -17.40 5.81
CA ILE A 355 1.92 -18.15 7.00
C ILE A 355 3.40 -17.92 7.28
N LEU A 356 4.26 -17.98 6.25
CA LEU A 356 5.70 -17.79 6.41
C LEU A 356 6.03 -16.37 6.89
N ILE A 357 5.44 -15.35 6.26
CA ILE A 357 5.67 -13.94 6.62
C ILE A 357 5.16 -13.67 8.04
N ALA A 358 3.93 -14.11 8.36
CA ALA A 358 3.38 -13.97 9.70
C ALA A 358 4.24 -14.66 10.77
N GLY A 359 4.76 -15.86 10.48
CA GLY A 359 5.67 -16.59 11.37
C GLY A 359 6.93 -15.81 11.72
N SER A 360 7.54 -15.11 10.75
CA SER A 360 8.70 -14.25 11.03
C SER A 360 8.36 -13.04 11.89
N THR A 361 7.17 -12.45 11.71
CA THR A 361 6.72 -11.33 12.54
C THR A 361 6.46 -11.78 13.98
N LEU A 362 5.98 -13.01 14.21
CA LEU A 362 5.80 -13.57 15.56
C LEU A 362 7.13 -13.71 16.32
N LEU A 363 8.25 -13.92 15.64
CA LEU A 363 9.57 -13.96 16.28
C LEU A 363 10.05 -12.62 16.83
N LYS A 364 9.44 -11.50 16.43
CA LYS A 364 9.74 -10.19 17.01
C LYS A 364 9.28 -10.11 18.48
N PHE A 365 8.36 -10.98 18.90
CA PHE A 365 7.93 -11.06 20.30
C PHE A 365 8.93 -11.86 21.14
N LYS A 366 9.58 -11.18 22.09
CA LYS A 366 10.65 -11.74 22.93
C LYS A 366 10.26 -13.02 23.68
N THR A 367 8.99 -13.13 24.08
CA THR A 367 8.44 -14.34 24.73
C THR A 367 8.52 -15.56 23.83
N ILE A 368 8.24 -15.39 22.53
CA ILE A 368 8.24 -16.48 21.54
C ILE A 368 9.68 -16.79 21.11
N SER A 369 10.49 -15.76 20.83
CA SER A 369 11.87 -15.98 20.39
C SER A 369 12.71 -16.67 21.46
N SER A 370 12.54 -16.34 22.75
CA SER A 370 13.29 -16.98 23.84
C SER A 370 13.04 -18.48 24.01
N GLN A 371 11.94 -19.02 23.45
CA GLN A 371 11.59 -20.44 23.53
C GLN A 371 12.17 -21.26 22.36
N LEU A 372 12.73 -20.60 21.35
CA LEU A 372 13.22 -21.23 20.13
C LEU A 372 14.75 -21.19 20.06
N SER A 373 15.34 -22.25 19.53
CA SER A 373 16.78 -22.27 19.24
C SER A 373 17.17 -21.19 18.23
N GLU A 374 18.40 -20.70 18.28
CA GLU A 374 18.92 -19.69 17.36
C GLU A 374 18.83 -20.14 15.89
N GLN A 375 19.05 -21.43 15.63
CA GLN A 375 18.89 -22.02 14.29
C GLN A 375 17.43 -21.97 13.81
N SER A 376 16.48 -22.30 14.68
CA SER A 376 15.04 -22.22 14.36
C SER A 376 14.62 -20.78 14.07
N GLN A 377 15.13 -19.82 14.84
CA GLN A 377 14.86 -18.39 14.63
C GLN A 377 15.40 -17.91 13.28
N ASN A 378 16.63 -18.27 12.93
CA ASN A 378 17.24 -17.91 11.65
C ASN A 378 16.49 -18.53 10.46
N LEU A 379 16.07 -19.80 10.55
CA LEU A 379 15.29 -20.45 9.51
C LEU A 379 13.93 -19.79 9.30
N ILE A 380 13.17 -19.55 10.37
CA ILE A 380 11.85 -18.90 10.29
C ILE A 380 11.99 -17.47 9.77
N THR A 381 13.01 -16.73 10.20
CA THR A 381 13.27 -15.35 9.72
C THR A 381 13.64 -15.34 8.24
N THR A 382 14.45 -16.31 7.79
CA THR A 382 14.84 -16.45 6.38
C THR A 382 13.64 -16.84 5.52
N LEU A 383 12.88 -17.86 5.91
CA LEU A 383 11.71 -18.33 5.16
C LEU A 383 10.56 -17.32 5.17
N GLY A 384 10.42 -16.54 6.24
CA GLY A 384 9.43 -15.47 6.32
C GLY A 384 9.84 -14.16 5.66
N ASN A 385 11.06 -14.08 5.11
CA ASN A 385 11.41 -12.95 4.23
C ASN A 385 10.42 -12.90 3.05
N LYS A 386 9.79 -11.74 2.83
CA LYS A 386 8.76 -11.54 1.81
C LYS A 386 9.17 -12.04 0.41
N ASN A 387 10.42 -11.81 0.00
CA ASN A 387 10.91 -12.23 -1.31
C ASN A 387 11.05 -13.76 -1.41
N ILE A 388 11.57 -14.39 -0.34
CA ILE A 388 11.75 -15.85 -0.28
C ILE A 388 10.40 -16.56 -0.21
N ALA A 389 9.50 -16.08 0.65
CA ALA A 389 8.16 -16.64 0.82
C ALA A 389 7.36 -16.65 -0.49
N LEU A 390 7.34 -15.53 -1.24
CA LEU A 390 6.71 -15.50 -2.56
C LEU A 390 7.47 -16.32 -3.61
N GLY A 391 8.80 -16.40 -3.52
CA GLY A 391 9.61 -17.24 -4.40
C GLY A 391 9.22 -18.73 -4.29
N ILE A 392 9.09 -19.24 -3.06
CA ILE A 392 8.64 -20.62 -2.80
C ILE A 392 7.23 -20.84 -3.34
N ALA A 393 6.30 -19.92 -3.09
CA ALA A 393 4.94 -20.02 -3.63
C ALA A 393 4.91 -20.02 -5.16
N THR A 394 5.78 -19.25 -5.81
CA THR A 394 5.91 -19.22 -7.27
C THR A 394 6.37 -20.55 -7.82
N VAL A 395 7.37 -21.19 -7.17
CA VAL A 395 7.84 -22.53 -7.55
C VAL A 395 6.71 -23.57 -7.43
N ILE A 396 5.94 -23.53 -6.34
CA ILE A 396 4.79 -24.44 -6.15
C ILE A 396 3.72 -24.20 -7.22
N ALA A 397 3.42 -22.94 -7.53
CA ALA A 397 2.43 -22.59 -8.55
C ALA A 397 2.85 -23.08 -9.95
N LEU A 398 4.11 -22.86 -10.33
CA LEU A 398 4.68 -23.35 -11.59
C LEU A 398 4.69 -24.88 -11.65
N TRP A 399 5.09 -25.54 -10.57
CA TRP A 399 5.06 -27.00 -10.49
C TRP A 399 3.64 -27.56 -10.67
N THR A 400 2.64 -26.91 -10.06
CA THR A 400 1.22 -27.26 -10.20
C THR A 400 0.75 -27.11 -11.64
N LEU A 401 1.12 -26.01 -12.30
CA LEU A 401 0.79 -25.76 -13.71
C LEU A 401 1.39 -26.82 -14.64
N ILE A 402 2.69 -27.12 -14.49
CA ILE A 402 3.39 -28.12 -15.31
C ILE A 402 2.73 -29.49 -15.17
N ARG A 403 2.40 -29.89 -13.93
CA ARG A 403 1.78 -31.18 -13.65
C ARG A 403 0.38 -31.29 -14.26
N GLN A 404 -0.40 -30.22 -14.22
CA GLN A 404 -1.80 -30.25 -14.67
C GLN A 404 -1.92 -30.20 -16.19
N LYS A 405 -1.22 -29.26 -16.82
CA LYS A 405 -1.45 -28.90 -18.22
C LYS A 405 -0.62 -29.72 -19.21
N LYS A 406 0.33 -30.55 -18.71
CA LYS A 406 1.34 -31.32 -19.50
C LYS A 406 1.88 -30.54 -20.71
N SER A 407 2.03 -29.23 -20.55
CA SER A 407 2.28 -28.32 -21.66
C SER A 407 3.75 -28.35 -22.07
N SER A 408 4.04 -27.99 -23.32
CA SER A 408 5.41 -27.82 -23.78
C SER A 408 6.10 -26.70 -23.01
N LEU A 409 7.44 -26.77 -22.89
CA LEU A 409 8.23 -25.69 -22.27
C LEU A 409 8.03 -24.33 -22.98
N ALA A 410 7.73 -24.35 -24.28
CA ALA A 410 7.43 -23.15 -25.06
C ALA A 410 6.14 -22.47 -24.59
N ALA A 411 5.05 -23.23 -24.41
CA ALA A 411 3.79 -22.69 -23.92
C ALA A 411 3.92 -22.12 -22.49
N LEU A 412 4.69 -22.80 -21.62
CA LEU A 412 4.97 -22.30 -20.28
C LEU A 412 5.73 -20.96 -20.33
N SER A 413 6.72 -20.84 -21.22
CA SER A 413 7.47 -19.60 -21.40
C SER A 413 6.57 -18.44 -21.85
N GLU A 414 5.66 -18.69 -22.79
CA GLU A 414 4.71 -17.68 -23.30
C GLU A 414 3.76 -17.19 -22.19
N SER A 415 3.23 -18.11 -21.39
CA SER A 415 2.39 -17.76 -20.23
C SER A 415 3.15 -16.92 -19.20
N ILE A 416 4.40 -17.28 -18.88
CA ILE A 416 5.25 -16.50 -17.97
C ILE A 416 5.54 -15.11 -18.55
N GLN A 417 5.84 -15.00 -19.85
CA GLN A 417 6.06 -13.71 -20.51
C GLN A 417 4.81 -12.82 -20.44
N THR A 418 3.61 -13.39 -20.67
CA THR A 418 2.34 -12.66 -20.56
C THR A 418 2.08 -12.17 -19.15
N ALA A 419 2.38 -13.00 -18.14
CA ALA A 419 2.30 -12.61 -16.74
C ALA A 419 3.27 -11.46 -16.41
N LEU A 420 4.51 -11.55 -16.89
CA LEU A 420 5.54 -10.52 -16.70
C LEU A 420 5.25 -9.22 -17.46
N TYR A 421 4.59 -9.26 -18.62
CA TYR A 421 4.12 -8.06 -19.33
C TYR A 421 3.12 -7.28 -18.45
N THR A 422 2.12 -8.00 -17.93
CA THR A 422 1.11 -7.42 -17.04
C THR A 422 1.74 -6.91 -15.74
N GLY A 423 2.61 -7.70 -15.12
CA GLY A 423 3.35 -7.31 -13.92
C GLY A 423 4.30 -6.13 -14.16
N GLY A 424 4.94 -6.06 -15.33
CA GLY A 424 5.89 -5.01 -15.71
C GLY A 424 5.24 -3.64 -15.79
N VAL A 425 4.07 -3.53 -16.42
CA VAL A 425 3.29 -2.27 -16.45
C VAL A 425 2.99 -1.78 -15.03
N ILE A 426 2.68 -2.70 -14.12
CA ILE A 426 2.34 -2.39 -12.74
C ILE A 426 3.57 -1.97 -11.94
N ILE A 427 4.71 -2.63 -12.14
CA ILE A 427 5.99 -2.21 -11.57
C ILE A 427 6.33 -0.79 -12.01
N LEU A 428 6.17 -0.47 -13.31
CA LEU A 428 6.40 0.87 -13.85
C LEU A 428 5.49 1.92 -13.21
N ILE A 429 4.18 1.67 -13.14
CA ILE A 429 3.22 2.58 -12.49
C ILE A 429 3.58 2.80 -11.03
N THR A 430 3.89 1.72 -10.31
CA THR A 430 4.17 1.78 -8.87
C THR A 430 5.48 2.51 -8.59
N ALA A 431 6.52 2.26 -9.39
CA ALA A 431 7.79 2.96 -9.31
C ALA A 431 7.67 4.45 -9.69
N ALA A 432 6.87 4.80 -10.71
CA ALA A 432 6.57 6.20 -11.04
C ALA A 432 5.81 6.91 -9.91
N GLY A 433 4.90 6.20 -9.25
CA GLY A 433 4.23 6.68 -8.05
C GLY A 433 5.17 6.91 -6.86
N GLY A 434 6.13 6.02 -6.67
CA GLY A 434 7.23 6.19 -5.72
C GLY A 434 8.11 7.39 -6.03
N ALA A 435 8.43 7.61 -7.29
CA ALA A 435 9.15 8.80 -7.73
C ALA A 435 8.35 10.08 -7.43
N PHE A 436 7.06 10.10 -7.75
CA PHE A 436 6.15 11.21 -7.45
C PHE A 436 6.06 11.49 -5.94
N GLY A 437 5.88 10.47 -5.11
CA GLY A 437 5.87 10.60 -3.65
C GLY A 437 7.21 11.12 -3.11
N SER A 438 8.33 10.60 -3.62
CA SER A 438 9.68 11.01 -3.19
C SER A 438 9.93 12.50 -3.47
N VAL A 439 9.58 13.00 -4.66
CA VAL A 439 9.77 14.43 -4.97
C VAL A 439 8.76 15.31 -4.24
N LEU A 440 7.56 14.82 -3.93
CA LEU A 440 6.61 15.53 -3.07
C LEU A 440 7.14 15.66 -1.64
N GLN A 441 7.77 14.63 -1.08
CA GLN A 441 8.39 14.71 0.23
C GLN A 441 9.48 15.79 0.27
N GLN A 442 10.26 15.93 -0.80
CA GLN A 442 11.30 16.97 -0.93
C GLN A 442 10.75 18.41 -0.96
N THR A 443 9.43 18.61 -1.13
CA THR A 443 8.80 19.93 -1.03
C THR A 443 8.68 20.43 0.41
N GLY A 444 8.96 19.59 1.42
CA GLY A 444 8.77 19.94 2.83
C GLY A 444 7.29 19.94 3.25
N VAL A 445 6.44 19.19 2.55
CA VAL A 445 5.02 19.01 2.89
C VAL A 445 4.81 18.47 4.30
N SER A 446 5.75 17.68 4.83
CA SER A 446 5.74 17.18 6.20
C SER A 446 5.69 18.30 7.23
N PHE A 447 6.55 19.32 7.09
CA PHE A 447 6.66 20.42 8.04
C PHE A 447 5.43 21.32 8.06
N LEU A 448 4.72 21.41 6.92
CA LEU A 448 3.46 22.15 6.87
C LEU A 448 2.41 21.55 7.76
N ILE A 449 2.38 20.24 7.84
CA ILE A 449 1.36 19.52 8.59
C ILE A 449 1.75 19.42 10.07
N GLU A 450 3.05 19.35 10.38
CA GLU A 450 3.57 19.59 11.74
C GLU A 450 3.17 20.97 12.29
N SER A 451 3.11 21.99 11.42
CA SER A 451 2.74 23.36 11.81
C SER A 451 1.23 23.61 11.96
N LEU A 452 0.38 22.67 11.53
CA LEU A 452 -1.07 22.78 11.72
C LEU A 452 -1.42 22.51 13.19
N PRO A 453 -2.44 23.20 13.76
CA PRO A 453 -2.93 22.90 15.11
C PRO A 453 -3.28 21.41 15.23
N GLN A 454 -3.01 20.80 16.40
CA GLN A 454 -3.08 19.35 16.62
C GLN A 454 -4.23 18.68 15.83
N VAL A 455 -3.88 18.11 14.68
CA VAL A 455 -4.80 17.34 13.84
C VAL A 455 -5.14 16.09 14.63
N SER A 456 -6.40 15.90 14.97
CA SER A 456 -6.79 14.70 15.72
C SER A 456 -6.45 13.44 14.89
N PRO A 457 -6.00 12.34 15.54
CA PRO A 457 -5.76 11.06 14.87
C PRO A 457 -6.87 10.62 13.91
N LEU A 458 -8.13 10.78 14.35
CA LEU A 458 -9.32 10.46 13.57
C LEU A 458 -9.47 11.37 12.34
N MET A 459 -9.15 12.66 12.47
CA MET A 459 -9.19 13.60 11.34
C MET A 459 -8.16 13.24 10.27
N LEU A 460 -6.95 12.83 10.68
CA LEU A 460 -5.92 12.43 9.72
C LEU A 460 -6.32 11.19 8.92
N VAL A 461 -6.88 10.18 9.59
CA VAL A 461 -7.36 8.94 8.95
C VAL A 461 -8.53 9.24 8.02
N THR A 462 -9.46 10.10 8.44
CA THR A 462 -10.60 10.53 7.61
C THR A 462 -10.13 11.32 6.39
N LEU A 463 -9.17 12.22 6.56
CA LEU A 463 -8.58 12.99 5.48
C LEU A 463 -7.92 12.08 4.44
N ALA A 464 -7.19 11.05 4.88
CA ALA A 464 -6.60 10.07 3.97
C ALA A 464 -7.63 9.32 3.14
N PHE A 465 -8.74 8.92 3.76
CA PHE A 465 -9.86 8.30 3.06
C PHE A 465 -10.49 9.25 2.02
N LEU A 466 -10.75 10.50 2.41
CA LEU A 466 -11.41 11.48 1.55
C LEU A 466 -10.52 11.91 0.37
N ILE A 467 -9.23 12.14 0.60
CA ILE A 467 -8.26 12.43 -0.46
C ILE A 467 -8.20 11.26 -1.44
N THR A 468 -8.08 10.02 -0.93
CA THR A 468 -8.05 8.84 -1.81
C THR A 468 -9.34 8.72 -2.62
N THR A 469 -10.49 8.98 -1.98
CA THR A 469 -11.81 8.94 -2.63
C THR A 469 -11.91 9.99 -3.72
N ALA A 470 -11.48 11.23 -3.47
CA ALA A 470 -11.51 12.31 -4.45
C ALA A 470 -10.62 11.99 -5.66
N ILE A 471 -9.39 11.53 -5.42
CA ILE A 471 -8.45 11.14 -6.48
C ILE A 471 -9.01 9.97 -7.29
N ARG A 472 -9.53 8.92 -6.63
CA ARG A 472 -10.14 7.78 -7.31
C ARG A 472 -11.36 8.19 -8.13
N THR A 473 -12.22 9.03 -7.57
CA THR A 473 -13.41 9.53 -8.26
C THR A 473 -13.02 10.31 -9.51
N ALA A 474 -11.95 11.08 -9.47
CA ALA A 474 -11.45 11.78 -10.65
C ALA A 474 -10.77 10.81 -11.62
N GLN A 475 -9.82 9.99 -11.17
CA GLN A 475 -8.85 9.29 -12.03
C GLN A 475 -9.28 7.87 -12.43
N GLY A 476 -10.13 7.20 -11.66
CA GLY A 476 -10.69 5.91 -12.05
C GLY A 476 -9.76 4.70 -11.91
N SER A 477 -8.65 4.75 -11.17
CA SER A 477 -7.86 3.54 -10.78
C SER A 477 -7.62 3.48 -9.26
N SER A 478 -8.03 2.40 -8.60
CA SER A 478 -7.84 2.23 -7.15
C SER A 478 -6.36 2.23 -6.79
N THR A 479 -5.55 1.51 -7.57
CA THR A 479 -4.10 1.40 -7.36
C THR A 479 -3.41 2.76 -7.50
N VAL A 480 -3.72 3.52 -8.56
CA VAL A 480 -3.12 4.85 -8.77
C VAL A 480 -3.58 5.83 -7.69
N ALA A 481 -4.86 5.80 -7.28
CA ALA A 481 -5.36 6.66 -6.21
C ALA A 481 -4.68 6.40 -4.86
N MET A 482 -4.49 5.13 -4.49
CA MET A 482 -3.77 4.75 -3.28
C MET A 482 -2.31 5.22 -3.31
N ILE A 483 -1.62 4.94 -4.42
CA ILE A 483 -0.22 5.33 -4.66
C ILE A 483 -0.04 6.85 -4.58
N THR A 484 -0.94 7.60 -5.23
CA THR A 484 -0.90 9.07 -5.22
C THR A 484 -1.15 9.61 -3.82
N THR A 485 -2.15 9.07 -3.12
CA THR A 485 -2.52 9.54 -1.77
C THR A 485 -1.43 9.26 -0.75
N VAL A 486 -0.84 8.05 -0.75
CA VAL A 486 0.28 7.76 0.15
C VAL A 486 1.54 8.52 -0.23
N GLY A 487 1.74 8.89 -1.51
CA GLY A 487 2.80 9.81 -1.91
C GLY A 487 2.65 11.19 -1.27
N ILE A 488 1.41 11.68 -1.16
CA ILE A 488 1.09 12.96 -0.50
C ILE A 488 1.20 12.83 1.03
N LEU A 489 0.65 11.77 1.61
CA LEU A 489 0.50 11.63 3.06
C LEU A 489 1.64 10.88 3.76
N GLY A 490 2.47 10.14 3.02
CA GLY A 490 3.53 9.30 3.57
C GLY A 490 4.59 10.11 4.31
N GLY A 491 4.94 11.29 3.79
CA GLY A 491 5.87 12.21 4.48
C GLY A 491 5.34 12.74 5.82
N ILE A 492 4.02 12.78 6.01
CA ILE A 492 3.39 13.21 7.26
C ILE A 492 3.53 12.12 8.33
N ALA A 493 3.34 10.87 7.92
CA ALA A 493 3.37 9.73 8.84
C ALA A 493 4.76 9.47 9.44
N GLU A 494 5.84 9.85 8.72
CA GLU A 494 7.21 9.77 9.24
C GLU A 494 7.57 10.90 10.21
N SER A 495 6.93 12.07 10.08
CA SER A 495 7.34 13.32 10.75
C SER A 495 6.53 13.67 11.99
N THR A 496 5.30 13.17 12.09
CA THR A 496 4.39 13.44 13.22
C THR A 496 4.19 12.19 14.07
N THR A 497 4.16 12.34 15.39
CA THR A 497 3.66 11.28 16.27
C THR A 497 2.17 11.08 16.01
N LEU A 498 1.82 10.08 15.20
CA LEU A 498 0.44 9.81 14.80
C LEU A 498 -0.51 9.56 15.98
N GLY A 499 0.01 9.05 17.10
CA GLY A 499 -0.82 8.59 18.23
C GLY A 499 -1.54 7.28 17.97
N PHE A 500 -1.25 6.62 16.84
CA PHE A 500 -1.75 5.29 16.44
C PHE A 500 -0.78 4.63 15.46
N HIS A 501 -0.92 3.32 15.28
CA HIS A 501 -0.10 2.54 14.35
C HIS A 501 -0.40 2.93 12.88
N PRO A 502 0.61 3.20 12.02
CA PRO A 502 0.42 3.65 10.64
C PRO A 502 -0.41 2.71 9.74
N VAL A 503 -0.61 1.46 10.16
CA VAL A 503 -1.51 0.49 9.47
C VAL A 503 -2.93 1.03 9.31
N TYR A 504 -3.44 1.81 10.27
CA TYR A 504 -4.79 2.37 10.15
C TYR A 504 -4.87 3.42 9.05
N LEU A 505 -3.81 4.22 8.87
CA LEU A 505 -3.72 5.15 7.75
C LEU A 505 -3.65 4.39 6.42
N ALA A 506 -2.86 3.31 6.37
CA ALA A 506 -2.77 2.45 5.19
C ALA A 506 -4.13 1.83 4.81
N LEU A 507 -4.88 1.32 5.79
CA LEU A 507 -6.21 0.72 5.59
C LEU A 507 -7.24 1.77 5.19
N ALA A 508 -7.19 2.98 5.74
CA ALA A 508 -8.07 4.08 5.34
C ALA A 508 -7.83 4.51 3.89
N ILE A 509 -6.57 4.57 3.44
CA ILE A 509 -6.23 4.79 2.03
C ILE A 509 -6.81 3.67 1.16
N GLY A 510 -6.63 2.41 1.57
CA GLY A 510 -7.21 1.26 0.88
C GLY A 510 -8.74 1.33 0.75
N CYS A 511 -9.44 1.65 1.84
CA CYS A 511 -10.90 1.82 1.87
C CYS A 511 -11.35 3.02 1.04
N GLY A 512 -10.60 4.12 1.06
CA GLY A 512 -10.88 5.33 0.27
C GLY A 512 -10.74 5.13 -1.23
N SER A 513 -10.11 4.05 -1.68
CA SER A 513 -10.01 3.71 -3.10
C SER A 513 -11.29 3.06 -3.69
N LYS A 514 -12.35 2.90 -2.88
CA LYS A 514 -13.59 2.18 -3.23
C LYS A 514 -14.79 3.03 -3.60
N PRO A 515 -15.10 4.14 -2.93
CA PRO A 515 -16.29 4.89 -3.25
C PRO A 515 -16.26 5.43 -4.68
N ILE A 516 -17.45 5.58 -5.26
CA ILE A 516 -17.69 6.26 -6.53
C ILE A 516 -16.93 5.60 -7.70
N SER A 517 -17.24 4.33 -7.95
CA SER A 517 -16.85 3.65 -9.19
C SER A 517 -17.85 4.04 -10.30
N TRP A 518 -17.37 4.70 -11.36
CA TRP A 518 -18.20 5.16 -12.48
C TRP A 518 -17.42 5.02 -13.80
N MET A 519 -17.85 5.64 -14.90
CA MET A 519 -17.34 5.36 -16.26
C MET A 519 -15.84 5.64 -16.47
N ASN A 520 -15.16 6.34 -15.56
CA ASN A 520 -13.71 6.51 -15.63
C ASN A 520 -12.93 5.29 -15.09
N ASP A 521 -13.61 4.35 -14.45
CA ASP A 521 -13.03 3.18 -13.80
C ASP A 521 -13.00 1.96 -14.72
N SER A 522 -11.82 1.38 -14.94
CA SER A 522 -11.72 0.15 -15.73
C SER A 522 -12.51 -1.00 -15.09
N GLY A 523 -12.53 -1.09 -13.76
CA GLY A 523 -13.28 -2.09 -13.02
C GLY A 523 -14.80 -1.96 -13.25
N PHE A 524 -15.32 -0.74 -13.41
CA PHE A 524 -16.72 -0.50 -13.75
C PHE A 524 -17.08 -1.15 -15.10
N TRP A 525 -16.22 -0.98 -16.12
CA TRP A 525 -16.44 -1.56 -17.44
C TRP A 525 -16.28 -3.07 -17.47
N VAL A 526 -15.25 -3.60 -16.81
CA VAL A 526 -15.02 -5.05 -16.68
C VAL A 526 -16.24 -5.70 -16.01
N ILE A 527 -16.70 -5.15 -14.89
CA ILE A 527 -17.88 -5.66 -14.20
C ILE A 527 -19.12 -5.57 -15.10
N GLY A 528 -19.38 -4.41 -15.69
CA GLY A 528 -20.57 -4.17 -16.49
C GLY A 528 -20.66 -5.07 -17.72
N LYS A 529 -19.61 -5.09 -18.56
CA LYS A 529 -19.60 -5.82 -19.83
C LYS A 529 -19.61 -7.33 -19.62
N MET A 530 -18.78 -7.84 -18.72
CA MET A 530 -18.68 -9.28 -18.51
C MET A 530 -19.91 -9.87 -17.81
N SER A 531 -20.58 -9.10 -16.94
CA SER A 531 -21.82 -9.53 -16.29
C SER A 531 -23.08 -9.33 -17.16
N GLY A 532 -22.94 -8.72 -18.34
CA GLY A 532 -24.07 -8.40 -19.22
C GLY A 532 -24.96 -7.25 -18.70
N MET A 533 -24.45 -6.42 -17.79
CA MET A 533 -25.12 -5.20 -17.33
C MET A 533 -25.00 -4.06 -18.36
N THR A 534 -26.03 -3.23 -18.41
CA THR A 534 -25.97 -1.90 -19.01
C THR A 534 -25.23 -0.94 -18.08
N GLU A 535 -24.73 0.18 -18.62
CA GLU A 535 -24.04 1.20 -17.82
C GLU A 535 -24.91 1.72 -16.66
N GLY A 536 -26.21 1.91 -16.90
CA GLY A 536 -27.16 2.33 -15.86
C GLY A 536 -27.35 1.29 -14.77
N GLU A 537 -27.39 0.00 -15.12
CA GLU A 537 -27.46 -1.10 -14.13
C GLU A 537 -26.15 -1.20 -13.33
N THR A 538 -24.99 -1.06 -13.97
CA THR A 538 -23.70 -1.08 -13.29
C THR A 538 -23.59 0.08 -12.31
N LEU A 539 -23.96 1.30 -12.70
CA LEU A 539 -23.99 2.47 -11.80
C LEU A 539 -24.95 2.24 -10.63
N LYS A 540 -26.11 1.63 -10.89
CA LYS A 540 -27.13 1.39 -9.86
C LYS A 540 -26.72 0.33 -8.86
N PHE A 541 -26.04 -0.73 -9.29
CA PHE A 541 -25.75 -1.89 -8.45
C PHE A 541 -24.34 -1.85 -7.85
N ILE A 542 -23.34 -1.38 -8.59
CA ILE A 542 -21.93 -1.44 -8.16
C ILE A 542 -21.52 -0.21 -7.38
N SER A 543 -21.80 1.00 -7.88
CA SER A 543 -21.28 2.23 -7.27
C SER A 543 -21.74 2.44 -5.82
N PRO A 544 -23.03 2.22 -5.46
CA PRO A 544 -23.47 2.34 -4.06
C PRO A 544 -22.90 1.23 -3.19
N MET A 545 -22.70 0.03 -3.74
CA MET A 545 -22.12 -1.11 -3.02
C MET A 545 -20.68 -0.83 -2.64
N THR A 546 -19.85 -0.38 -3.60
CA THR A 546 -18.44 -0.07 -3.32
C THR A 546 -18.29 1.14 -2.40
N ALA A 547 -19.18 2.14 -2.51
CA ALA A 547 -19.25 3.26 -1.58
C ALA A 547 -19.59 2.81 -0.15
N LEU A 548 -20.60 1.96 0.01
CA LEU A 548 -20.95 1.37 1.31
C LEU A 548 -19.77 0.63 1.91
N MET A 549 -19.11 -0.23 1.13
CA MET A 549 -17.96 -1.01 1.60
C MET A 549 -16.79 -0.12 2.01
N GLY A 550 -16.51 0.95 1.26
CA GLY A 550 -15.50 1.94 1.61
C GLY A 550 -15.84 2.68 2.92
N ILE A 551 -17.08 3.14 3.08
CA ILE A 551 -17.53 3.85 4.29
C ILE A 551 -17.51 2.95 5.51
N VAL A 552 -18.00 1.70 5.40
CA VAL A 552 -17.92 0.72 6.49
C VAL A 552 -16.46 0.45 6.84
N GLY A 553 -15.58 0.34 5.85
CA GLY A 553 -14.14 0.18 6.06
C GLY A 553 -13.55 1.34 6.86
N LEU A 554 -13.89 2.57 6.49
CA LEU A 554 -13.49 3.77 7.26
C LEU A 554 -13.98 3.69 8.71
N ILE A 555 -15.25 3.35 8.94
CA ILE A 555 -15.81 3.24 10.29
C ILE A 555 -15.04 2.21 11.12
N VAL A 556 -14.78 1.02 10.57
CA VAL A 556 -14.01 -0.03 11.25
C VAL A 556 -12.60 0.45 11.58
N VAL A 557 -11.94 1.17 10.67
CA VAL A 557 -10.61 1.74 10.90
C VAL A 557 -10.64 2.81 11.99
N LEU A 558 -11.62 3.72 12.00
CA LEU A 558 -11.77 4.75 13.03
C LEU A 558 -12.02 4.13 14.41
N LEU A 559 -12.83 3.07 14.49
CA LEU A 559 -13.01 2.29 15.72
C LEU A 559 -11.70 1.64 16.16
N GLY A 560 -10.92 1.10 15.22
CA GLY A 560 -9.58 0.56 15.50
C GLY A 560 -8.64 1.61 16.09
N VAL A 561 -8.60 2.82 15.53
CA VAL A 561 -7.80 3.94 16.05
C VAL A 561 -8.25 4.32 17.47
N GLN A 562 -9.56 4.40 17.70
CA GLN A 562 -10.11 4.85 18.98
C GLN A 562 -9.91 3.83 20.11
N PHE A 563 -10.14 2.54 19.84
CA PHE A 563 -10.15 1.50 20.87
C PHE A 563 -8.86 0.67 20.93
N PHE A 564 -8.12 0.59 19.82
CA PHE A 564 -6.90 -0.20 19.69
C PHE A 564 -5.81 0.59 18.93
N PRO A 565 -5.38 1.78 19.41
CA PRO A 565 -4.48 2.64 18.66
C PRO A 565 -3.13 1.98 18.31
N MET A 566 -2.67 0.99 19.09
CA MET A 566 -1.40 0.27 18.84
C MET A 566 -0.19 1.22 18.67
N ALA A 567 -0.15 2.34 19.42
CA ALA A 567 0.80 3.44 19.29
C ALA A 567 2.17 3.23 19.96
#